data_AF-A0A353EVM0-F1
#
_entry.id   AF-A0A353EVM0-F1
#
_cell.length_a   1.000
_cell.length_b   1.000
_cell.length_c   1.000
_cell.angle_alpha   90.00
_cell.angle_beta   90.00
_cell.angle_gamma   90.00
#
_symmetry.space_group_name_H-M   'P 1'
#
loop_
_entity.id
_entity.type
_entity.pdbx_description
1 polymer ?
#
loop_
_entity_poly.entity_id
_entity_poly.type
_entity_poly.pdbx_seq_one_letter_code
_entity_poly.pdbx_strand_id
1 'polypeptide(L)'
;MIQYQVYPGGRRRVVTFSYDDGDARDRRLAELFRRYGVKATFHLISGHYREMGAGERREIAKLYEGHEISCHTLGHGWGTMMPPMSLVREIAEDRKILEDIAGYPMVGMSYPFGAYSADVENVLRACGLRYCRTARSTSKFDLPEDFLAWHPTCHHKNAQEPCQRFLDLLDVEWSSPLLYIWGHSFELKTETDWETMEALVRSLAGNPKIWYATNAEIYDYVSAQHALRISCDETVFYNPSAIPVWVEKDKARIIEIPAGETVCLK
;
A
#
# COMPACT_ATOMS: atom_id res chain seq x y z
N MET A 1 -22.07 -1.76 19.61
CA MET A 1 -20.69 -2.23 19.42
C MET A 1 -20.17 -1.74 18.08
N ILE A 2 -19.08 -0.97 18.13
CA ILE A 2 -18.39 -0.45 16.94
C ILE A 2 -17.36 -1.43 16.40
N GLN A 3 -17.24 -1.48 15.07
CA GLN A 3 -16.26 -2.31 14.35
C GLN A 3 -15.58 -1.53 13.21
N TYR A 4 -14.28 -1.77 13.04
CA TYR A 4 -13.38 -1.14 12.07
C TYR A 4 -13.13 -2.01 10.84
N GLN A 5 -14.21 -2.54 10.27
CA GLN A 5 -14.16 -3.46 9.11
C GLN A 5 -14.78 -2.86 7.84
N VAL A 6 -14.97 -1.54 7.86
CA VAL A 6 -15.55 -0.77 6.77
C VAL A 6 -14.53 0.25 6.27
N TYR A 7 -14.47 0.40 4.96
CA TYR A 7 -13.53 1.19 4.18
C TYR A 7 -14.27 2.27 3.38
N PRO A 8 -13.58 3.17 2.66
CA PRO A 8 -14.21 4.26 1.93
C PRO A 8 -15.42 3.83 1.09
N GLY A 9 -16.52 4.57 1.25
CA GLY A 9 -17.79 4.30 0.58
C GLY A 9 -18.54 3.06 1.08
N GLY A 10 -18.29 2.60 2.31
CA GLY A 10 -19.00 1.47 2.91
C GLY A 10 -18.49 0.09 2.45
N ARG A 11 -17.33 0.04 1.79
CA ARG A 11 -16.74 -1.20 1.28
C ARG A 11 -16.15 -2.04 2.40
N ARG A 12 -16.01 -3.35 2.19
CA ARG A 12 -15.45 -4.29 3.20
C ARG A 12 -14.20 -5.03 2.73
N ARG A 13 -13.78 -4.77 1.49
CA ARG A 13 -12.69 -5.48 0.82
C ARG A 13 -11.73 -4.47 0.25
N VAL A 14 -10.45 -4.78 0.35
CA VAL A 14 -9.35 -3.92 -0.06
C VAL A 14 -8.40 -4.72 -0.93
N VAL A 15 -8.02 -4.16 -2.05
CA VAL A 15 -6.98 -4.73 -2.93
C VAL A 15 -5.88 -3.71 -3.07
N THR A 16 -4.64 -4.16 -2.88
CA THR A 16 -3.45 -3.37 -3.17
C THR A 16 -2.39 -4.20 -3.86
N PHE A 17 -1.61 -3.50 -4.67
CA PHE A 17 -0.50 -4.05 -5.42
C PHE A 17 0.78 -3.30 -5.07
N SER A 18 1.92 -3.98 -5.05
CA SER A 18 3.21 -3.27 -5.02
C SER A 18 4.26 -3.90 -5.91
N TYR A 19 5.10 -3.07 -6.53
CA TYR A 19 6.17 -3.53 -7.40
C TYR A 19 7.51 -2.87 -7.05
N ASP A 20 8.58 -3.65 -7.10
CA ASP A 20 9.92 -3.21 -6.68
C ASP A 20 10.82 -2.81 -7.87
N ASP A 21 11.91 -2.13 -7.53
CA ASP A 21 13.11 -1.82 -8.31
C ASP A 21 13.01 -0.70 -9.35
N GLY A 22 11.82 -0.38 -9.85
CA GLY A 22 11.66 0.67 -10.85
C GLY A 22 12.13 0.28 -12.25
N ASP A 23 11.89 -0.97 -12.66
CA ASP A 23 12.27 -1.51 -13.98
C ASP A 23 11.52 -0.80 -15.12
N ALA A 24 12.12 -0.76 -16.32
CA ALA A 24 11.52 -0.11 -17.49
C ALA A 24 10.12 -0.65 -17.87
N ARG A 25 9.79 -1.89 -17.49
CA ARG A 25 8.48 -2.51 -17.69
C ARG A 25 7.39 -1.95 -16.79
N ASP A 26 7.74 -1.20 -15.74
CA ASP A 26 6.77 -0.49 -14.91
C ASP A 26 5.91 0.46 -15.75
N ARG A 27 6.44 1.02 -16.85
CA ARG A 27 5.62 1.83 -17.78
C ARG A 27 4.39 1.08 -18.30
N ARG A 28 4.56 -0.18 -18.74
CA ARG A 28 3.46 -1.00 -19.25
C ARG A 28 2.53 -1.45 -18.13
N LEU A 29 3.08 -1.74 -16.96
CA LEU A 29 2.32 -2.20 -15.80
C LEU A 29 1.48 -1.08 -15.17
N ALA A 30 2.05 0.11 -14.96
CA ALA A 30 1.34 1.30 -14.50
C ALA A 30 0.20 1.66 -15.45
N GLU A 31 0.44 1.65 -16.76
CA GLU A 31 -0.62 1.88 -17.74
C GLU A 31 -1.72 0.81 -17.67
N LEU A 32 -1.35 -0.47 -17.52
CA LEU A 32 -2.31 -1.55 -17.32
C LEU A 32 -3.20 -1.29 -16.09
N PHE A 33 -2.61 -0.98 -14.94
CA PHE A 33 -3.36 -0.71 -13.72
C PHE A 33 -4.27 0.51 -13.84
N ARG A 34 -3.78 1.59 -14.44
CA ARG A 34 -4.57 2.80 -14.74
C ARG A 34 -5.78 2.49 -15.61
N ARG A 35 -5.61 1.72 -16.69
CA ARG A 35 -6.72 1.31 -17.58
C ARG A 35 -7.82 0.54 -16.86
N TYR A 36 -7.46 -0.30 -15.89
CA TYR A 36 -8.41 -1.08 -15.10
C TYR A 36 -8.90 -0.37 -13.82
N GLY A 37 -8.43 0.85 -13.54
CA GLY A 37 -8.81 1.60 -12.36
C GLY A 37 -8.33 0.98 -11.04
N VAL A 38 -7.28 0.15 -11.08
CA VAL A 38 -6.64 -0.39 -9.88
C VAL A 38 -5.41 0.45 -9.53
N LYS A 39 -5.03 0.46 -8.25
CA LYS A 39 -3.90 1.23 -7.74
C LYS A 39 -2.76 0.33 -7.30
N ALA A 40 -1.55 0.85 -7.38
CA ALA A 40 -0.34 0.16 -6.96
C ALA A 40 0.66 1.11 -6.31
N THR A 41 1.60 0.52 -5.61
CA THR A 41 2.73 1.17 -4.95
C THR A 41 4.03 0.70 -5.59
N PHE A 42 4.82 1.60 -6.16
CA PHE A 42 6.09 1.27 -6.79
C PHE A 42 7.24 1.67 -5.86
N HIS A 43 7.95 0.68 -5.33
CA HIS A 43 9.11 0.88 -4.46
C HIS A 43 10.36 1.01 -5.33
N LEU A 44 10.86 2.24 -5.47
CA LEU A 44 11.89 2.55 -6.43
C LEU A 44 13.27 2.65 -5.79
N ILE A 45 14.29 2.17 -6.49
CA ILE A 45 15.69 2.39 -6.11
C ILE A 45 16.10 3.77 -6.62
N SER A 46 16.20 4.77 -5.73
CA SER A 46 16.44 6.14 -6.19
C SER A 46 17.77 6.38 -6.88
N GLY A 47 18.76 5.50 -6.68
CA GLY A 47 20.06 5.56 -7.34
C GLY A 47 19.94 5.59 -8.86
N HIS A 48 18.89 4.99 -9.43
CA HIS A 48 18.59 5.03 -10.86
C HIS A 48 18.24 6.43 -11.39
N TYR A 49 17.78 7.33 -10.52
CA TYR A 49 17.32 8.68 -10.90
C TYR A 49 18.24 9.79 -10.40
N ARG A 50 19.33 9.45 -9.70
CA ARG A 50 20.23 10.43 -9.07
C ARG A 50 20.72 11.50 -10.05
N GLU A 51 21.20 11.08 -11.21
CA GLU A 51 21.79 11.96 -12.23
C GLU A 51 20.75 12.56 -13.19
N MET A 52 19.46 12.24 -13.02
CA MET A 52 18.41 12.76 -13.91
C MET A 52 18.13 14.23 -13.66
N GLY A 53 18.01 14.98 -14.77
CA GLY A 53 17.59 16.38 -14.74
C GLY A 53 16.09 16.53 -14.45
N ALA A 54 15.65 17.76 -14.18
CA ALA A 54 14.26 18.06 -13.83
C ALA A 54 13.25 17.63 -14.91
N GLY A 55 13.64 17.61 -16.20
CA GLY A 55 12.78 17.13 -17.28
C GLY A 55 12.52 15.64 -17.22
N GLU A 56 13.57 14.84 -17.04
CA GLU A 56 13.48 13.38 -16.94
C GLU A 56 12.72 12.97 -15.68
N ARG A 57 12.97 13.64 -14.55
CA ARG A 57 12.23 13.43 -13.29
C ARG A 57 10.72 13.66 -13.44
N ARG A 58 10.30 14.66 -14.22
CA ARG A 58 8.88 14.86 -14.54
C ARG A 58 8.29 13.70 -15.35
N GLU A 59 9.06 13.11 -16.26
CA GLU A 59 8.60 11.92 -16.99
C GLU A 59 8.47 10.69 -16.08
N ILE A 60 9.36 10.54 -15.09
CA ILE A 60 9.22 9.52 -14.05
C ILE A 60 7.95 9.76 -13.21
N ALA A 61 7.72 11.00 -12.76
CA ALA A 61 6.51 11.35 -12.02
C ALA A 61 5.24 11.03 -12.80
N LYS A 62 5.23 11.37 -14.10
CA LYS A 62 4.10 11.09 -15.01
C LYS A 62 3.87 9.59 -15.24
N LEU A 63 4.95 8.80 -15.32
CA LEU A 63 4.86 7.35 -15.48
C LEU A 63 4.04 6.71 -14.34
N TYR A 64 4.27 7.17 -13.10
CA TYR A 64 3.58 6.65 -11.91
C TYR A 64 2.34 7.46 -11.48
N GLU A 65 1.86 8.40 -12.31
CA GLU A 65 0.67 9.18 -11.99
C GLU A 65 -0.55 8.28 -11.72
N GLY A 66 -1.26 8.53 -10.62
CA GLY A 66 -2.37 7.68 -10.14
C GLY A 66 -1.93 6.48 -9.28
N HIS A 67 -0.62 6.28 -9.11
CA HIS A 67 0.00 5.29 -8.25
C HIS A 67 0.87 5.96 -7.19
N GLU A 68 1.27 5.18 -6.19
CA GLU A 68 2.23 5.63 -5.19
C GLU A 68 3.66 5.31 -5.66
N ILE A 69 4.56 6.28 -5.52
CA ILE A 69 6.00 6.09 -5.51
C ILE A 69 6.39 5.92 -4.04
N SER A 70 7.27 4.96 -3.76
CA SER A 70 7.68 4.57 -2.42
C SER A 70 9.17 4.20 -2.41
N CYS A 71 9.78 4.15 -1.24
CA CYS A 71 11.23 3.95 -1.11
C CYS A 71 11.65 2.48 -1.30
N HIS A 72 12.86 2.27 -1.83
CA HIS A 72 13.51 0.96 -1.87
C HIS A 72 15.03 1.03 -1.61
N THR A 73 15.46 2.01 -0.81
CA THR A 73 16.85 2.42 -0.58
C THR A 73 17.51 3.02 -1.82
N LEU A 74 18.59 3.77 -1.58
CA LEU A 74 19.32 4.45 -2.64
C LEU A 74 20.01 3.46 -3.59
N GLY A 75 20.66 2.43 -3.06
CA GLY A 75 21.47 1.49 -3.82
C GLY A 75 21.01 0.04 -3.74
N HIS A 76 19.75 -0.21 -3.34
CA HIS A 76 19.24 -1.55 -3.04
C HIS A 76 20.06 -2.25 -1.94
N GLY A 77 20.35 -1.51 -0.86
CA GLY A 77 21.21 -1.94 0.24
C GLY A 77 20.56 -2.99 1.16
N TRP A 78 21.34 -4.00 1.57
CA TRP A 78 20.86 -5.05 2.47
C TRP A 78 20.87 -4.59 3.93
N GLY A 79 19.75 -4.02 4.41
CA GLY A 79 19.67 -3.34 5.71
C GLY A 79 20.22 -4.11 6.92
N THR A 80 19.96 -5.42 7.04
CA THR A 80 20.46 -6.24 8.18
C THR A 80 21.96 -6.49 8.15
N MET A 81 22.65 -6.18 7.05
CA MET A 81 24.09 -6.33 6.87
C MET A 81 24.83 -4.98 6.84
N MET A 82 24.12 -3.89 7.15
CA MET A 82 24.65 -2.54 7.10
C MET A 82 24.83 -1.95 8.50
N PRO A 83 25.89 -1.16 8.75
CA PRO A 83 25.94 -0.32 9.94
C PRO A 83 24.73 0.62 9.97
N PRO A 84 24.15 0.91 11.16
CA PRO A 84 22.95 1.76 11.25
C PRO A 84 23.09 3.11 10.56
N MET A 85 24.24 3.77 10.69
CA MET A 85 24.49 5.05 10.02
C MET A 85 24.52 4.95 8.48
N SER A 86 24.97 3.81 7.94
CA SER A 86 24.91 3.58 6.49
C SER A 86 23.47 3.38 6.03
N LEU A 87 22.67 2.63 6.79
CA LEU A 87 21.25 2.45 6.50
C LEU A 87 20.46 3.77 6.59
N VAL A 88 20.74 4.62 7.59
CA VAL A 88 20.17 5.98 7.69
C VAL A 88 20.48 6.78 6.41
N ARG A 89 21.72 6.71 5.91
CA ARG A 89 22.11 7.42 4.68
C ARG A 89 21.39 6.89 3.45
N GLU A 90 21.31 5.56 3.30
CA GLU A 90 20.56 4.92 2.21
C GLU A 90 19.12 5.42 2.17
N ILE A 91 18.43 5.44 3.31
CA ILE A 91 17.02 5.85 3.38
C ILE A 91 16.87 7.35 3.18
N ALA A 92 17.71 8.17 3.82
CA ALA A 92 17.59 9.62 3.75
C ALA A 92 17.82 10.17 2.33
N GLU A 93 18.83 9.66 1.62
CA GLU A 93 19.09 10.06 0.23
C GLU A 93 18.00 9.51 -0.71
N ASP A 94 17.49 8.31 -0.43
CA ASP A 94 16.39 7.72 -1.20
C ASP A 94 15.13 8.57 -1.15
N ARG A 95 14.69 8.91 0.06
CA ARG A 95 13.56 9.81 0.28
C ARG A 95 13.78 11.14 -0.43
N LYS A 96 14.92 11.80 -0.24
CA LYS A 96 15.19 13.11 -0.85
C LYS A 96 15.04 13.09 -2.37
N ILE A 97 15.56 12.06 -3.04
CA ILE A 97 15.50 11.95 -4.51
C ILE A 97 14.06 11.66 -4.97
N LEU A 98 13.35 10.73 -4.31
CA LEU A 98 12.01 10.33 -4.72
C LEU A 98 10.94 11.37 -4.35
N GLU A 99 11.10 12.10 -3.24
CA GLU A 99 10.22 13.20 -2.84
C GLU A 99 10.28 14.36 -3.85
N ASP A 100 11.47 14.64 -4.39
CA ASP A 100 11.66 15.63 -5.47
C ASP A 100 10.94 15.21 -6.77
N ILE A 101 10.87 13.90 -7.06
CA ILE A 101 10.14 13.37 -8.22
C ILE A 101 8.63 13.39 -7.97
N ALA A 102 8.20 12.89 -6.81
CA ALA A 102 6.80 12.59 -6.54
C ALA A 102 6.00 13.81 -6.06
N GLY A 103 6.67 14.80 -5.43
CA GLY A 103 6.03 16.01 -4.92
C GLY A 103 5.28 15.82 -3.60
N TYR A 104 5.50 14.71 -2.89
CA TYR A 104 4.91 14.44 -1.57
C TYR A 104 5.90 13.73 -0.63
N PRO A 105 5.72 13.83 0.70
CA PRO A 105 6.57 13.14 1.67
C PRO A 105 6.46 11.62 1.54
N MET A 106 7.62 10.95 1.49
CA MET A 106 7.69 9.50 1.42
C MET A 106 7.61 8.90 2.82
N VAL A 107 6.59 8.08 3.06
CA VAL A 107 6.38 7.39 4.34
C VAL A 107 6.42 5.86 4.21
N GLY A 108 6.59 5.37 2.99
CA GLY A 108 6.52 3.96 2.63
C GLY A 108 7.84 3.40 2.14
N MET A 109 8.01 2.09 2.30
CA MET A 109 9.15 1.36 1.78
C MET A 109 8.84 -0.13 1.50
N SER A 110 9.68 -0.83 0.75
CA SER A 110 9.83 -2.29 0.84
C SER A 110 11.27 -2.65 1.21
N TYR A 111 11.47 -3.73 1.97
CA TYR A 111 12.81 -4.16 2.39
C TYR A 111 13.56 -4.82 1.22
N PRO A 112 14.72 -4.28 0.77
CA PRO A 112 15.59 -5.00 -0.17
C PRO A 112 15.92 -6.40 0.35
N PHE A 113 15.84 -7.40 -0.53
CA PHE A 113 16.02 -8.82 -0.20
C PHE A 113 15.05 -9.37 0.87
N GLY A 114 13.98 -8.63 1.21
CA GLY A 114 13.08 -8.99 2.31
C GLY A 114 13.75 -9.00 3.69
N ALA A 115 14.91 -8.36 3.84
CA ALA A 115 15.71 -8.41 5.04
C ALA A 115 15.30 -7.34 6.05
N TYR A 116 14.69 -7.76 7.15
CA TYR A 116 14.26 -6.88 8.24
C TYR A 116 14.64 -7.46 9.61
N SER A 117 14.72 -6.57 10.59
CA SER A 117 14.98 -6.86 12.01
C SER A 117 14.50 -5.68 12.85
N ALA A 118 14.38 -5.85 14.17
CA ALA A 118 13.99 -4.76 15.06
C ALA A 118 14.91 -3.53 14.96
N ASP A 119 16.22 -3.73 14.78
CA ASP A 119 17.18 -2.64 14.61
C ASP A 119 16.96 -1.86 13.32
N VAL A 120 16.68 -2.59 12.23
CA VAL A 120 16.33 -2.00 10.93
C VAL A 120 15.02 -1.20 11.07
N GLU A 121 13.97 -1.79 11.65
CA GLU A 121 12.68 -1.10 11.89
C GLU A 121 12.84 0.17 12.72
N ASN A 122 13.71 0.16 13.73
CA ASN A 122 14.01 1.34 14.54
C ASN A 122 14.65 2.46 13.71
N VAL A 123 15.58 2.12 12.81
CA VAL A 123 16.16 3.09 11.87
C VAL A 123 15.10 3.64 10.93
N LEU A 124 14.26 2.79 10.34
CA LEU A 124 13.16 3.21 9.45
C LEU A 124 12.22 4.20 10.16
N ARG A 125 11.82 3.88 11.40
CA ARG A 125 10.96 4.74 12.23
C ARG A 125 11.63 6.08 12.54
N ALA A 126 12.91 6.08 12.89
CA ALA A 126 13.69 7.30 13.14
C ALA A 126 13.84 8.15 11.85
N CYS A 127 13.91 7.50 10.70
CA CYS A 127 13.91 8.14 9.39
C CYS A 127 12.51 8.55 8.91
N GLY A 128 11.45 8.42 9.71
CA GLY A 128 10.12 8.93 9.40
C GLY A 128 9.24 8.01 8.55
N LEU A 129 9.70 6.79 8.24
CA LEU A 129 8.87 5.79 7.57
C LEU A 129 7.79 5.26 8.52
N ARG A 130 6.68 4.81 7.92
CA ARG A 130 5.43 4.45 8.61
C ARG A 130 4.95 3.06 8.26
N TYR A 131 5.21 2.61 7.03
CA TYR A 131 4.99 1.23 6.63
C TYR A 131 6.20 0.71 5.84
N CYS A 132 6.43 -0.60 5.90
CA CYS A 132 7.42 -1.28 5.09
C CYS A 132 6.98 -2.71 4.75
N ARG A 133 7.00 -3.08 3.46
CA ARG A 133 6.62 -4.42 3.02
C ARG A 133 7.79 -5.40 3.05
N THR A 134 7.53 -6.59 3.60
CA THR A 134 8.47 -7.74 3.60
C THR A 134 8.24 -8.68 2.41
N ALA A 135 9.19 -9.57 2.10
CA ALA A 135 9.00 -10.59 1.05
C ALA A 135 8.19 -11.83 1.49
N ARG A 136 7.73 -11.89 2.75
CA ARG A 136 7.04 -13.06 3.31
C ARG A 136 5.58 -13.11 2.86
N SER A 137 5.23 -14.09 2.04
CA SER A 137 3.82 -14.34 1.69
C SER A 137 3.09 -15.07 2.82
N THR A 138 1.93 -14.55 3.23
CA THR A 138 1.13 -15.15 4.32
C THR A 138 0.06 -16.11 3.81
N SER A 139 -0.36 -15.97 2.55
CA SER A 139 -1.59 -16.55 2.00
C SER A 139 -2.86 -16.14 2.76
N LYS A 140 -2.79 -15.13 3.62
CA LYS A 140 -3.93 -14.61 4.39
C LYS A 140 -4.35 -13.23 3.87
N PHE A 141 -5.56 -12.80 4.26
CA PHE A 141 -6.13 -11.52 3.86
C PHE A 141 -6.15 -10.48 4.99
N ASP A 142 -5.25 -10.64 5.97
CA ASP A 142 -5.21 -9.83 7.18
C ASP A 142 -4.59 -8.45 6.91
N LEU A 143 -5.07 -7.44 7.62
CA LEU A 143 -4.31 -6.21 7.81
C LEU A 143 -3.08 -6.52 8.68
N PRO A 144 -1.95 -5.80 8.50
CA PRO A 144 -0.77 -6.03 9.31
C PRO A 144 -1.00 -5.57 10.76
N GLU A 145 -0.46 -6.33 11.72
CA GLU A 145 -0.40 -5.89 13.12
C GLU A 145 0.61 -4.75 13.31
N ASP A 146 1.72 -4.81 12.56
CA ASP A 146 2.72 -3.75 12.45
C ASP A 146 2.95 -3.42 10.98
N PHE A 147 2.66 -2.17 10.60
CA PHE A 147 2.86 -1.69 9.24
C PHE A 147 4.32 -1.68 8.81
N LEU A 148 5.30 -1.61 9.73
CA LEU A 148 6.72 -1.75 9.40
C LEU A 148 7.13 -3.21 9.14
N ALA A 149 6.28 -4.17 9.45
CA ALA A 149 6.45 -5.59 9.13
C ALA A 149 5.27 -6.10 8.30
N TRP A 150 4.90 -5.36 7.24
CA TRP A 150 3.74 -5.70 6.43
C TRP A 150 4.03 -6.91 5.52
N HIS A 151 3.43 -8.04 5.84
CA HIS A 151 3.54 -9.27 5.05
C HIS A 151 2.45 -9.31 3.96
N PRO A 152 2.80 -9.39 2.66
CA PRO A 152 1.81 -9.49 1.59
C PRO A 152 1.07 -10.83 1.62
N THR A 153 -0.09 -10.89 0.98
CA THR A 153 -0.83 -12.14 0.78
C THR A 153 0.01 -13.09 -0.08
N CYS A 154 0.48 -12.63 -1.24
CA CYS A 154 1.21 -13.46 -2.19
C CYS A 154 2.08 -12.66 -3.15
N HIS A 155 3.03 -13.35 -3.78
CA HIS A 155 3.73 -12.87 -4.97
C HIS A 155 2.84 -13.03 -6.22
N HIS A 156 2.93 -12.13 -7.20
CA HIS A 156 2.03 -12.11 -8.37
C HIS A 156 2.04 -13.40 -9.19
N LYS A 157 3.20 -14.08 -9.26
CA LYS A 157 3.33 -15.40 -9.89
C LYS A 157 2.42 -16.48 -9.28
N ASN A 158 2.03 -16.31 -8.03
CA ASN A 158 1.21 -17.24 -7.28
C ASN A 158 -0.18 -16.63 -6.95
N ALA A 159 -0.58 -15.54 -7.60
CA ALA A 159 -1.75 -14.78 -7.21
C ALA A 159 -3.09 -15.36 -7.69
N GLN A 160 -3.09 -16.30 -8.64
CA GLN A 160 -4.33 -16.84 -9.21
C GLN A 160 -5.26 -17.48 -8.15
N GLU A 161 -4.75 -18.40 -7.31
CA GLU A 161 -5.56 -19.03 -6.26
C GLU A 161 -5.97 -18.03 -5.17
N PRO A 162 -5.07 -17.20 -4.61
CA PRO A 162 -5.46 -16.22 -3.60
C PRO A 162 -6.49 -15.20 -4.12
N CYS A 163 -6.40 -14.77 -5.38
CA CYS A 163 -7.40 -13.91 -5.99
C CYS A 163 -8.76 -14.58 -6.06
N GLN A 164 -8.83 -15.82 -6.53
CA GLN A 164 -10.10 -16.55 -6.60
C GLN A 164 -10.72 -16.72 -5.21
N ARG A 165 -9.92 -17.16 -4.23
CA ARG A 165 -10.38 -17.31 -2.85
C ARG A 165 -10.81 -15.98 -2.22
N PHE A 166 -10.15 -14.88 -2.55
CA PHE A 166 -10.56 -13.55 -2.11
C PHE A 166 -11.92 -13.15 -2.70
N LEU A 167 -12.13 -13.41 -3.99
CA LEU A 167 -13.39 -13.15 -4.68
C LEU A 167 -14.54 -13.98 -4.09
N ASP A 168 -14.30 -15.24 -3.75
CA ASP A 168 -15.29 -16.12 -3.11
C ASP A 168 -15.69 -15.62 -1.71
N LEU A 169 -14.84 -14.83 -1.06
CA LEU A 169 -15.06 -14.26 0.27
C LEU A 169 -15.69 -12.86 0.25
N LEU A 170 -15.99 -12.26 -0.91
CA LEU A 170 -16.48 -10.86 -0.97
C LEU A 170 -17.72 -10.59 -0.13
N ASP A 171 -18.62 -11.58 -0.03
CA ASP A 171 -19.89 -11.48 0.69
C ASP A 171 -19.89 -12.15 2.07
N VAL A 172 -18.76 -12.73 2.47
CA VAL A 172 -18.61 -13.34 3.80
C VAL A 172 -18.40 -12.26 4.84
N GLU A 173 -19.32 -12.13 5.79
CA GLU A 173 -19.33 -11.01 6.75
C GLU A 173 -18.06 -10.93 7.62
N TRP A 174 -17.55 -12.08 8.09
CA TRP A 174 -16.41 -12.19 9.02
C TRP A 174 -15.18 -12.75 8.33
N SER A 175 -14.66 -12.03 7.35
CA SER A 175 -13.42 -12.39 6.66
C SER A 175 -12.44 -11.24 6.63
N SER A 176 -11.16 -11.59 6.65
CA SER A 176 -10.09 -10.61 6.58
C SER A 176 -10.12 -9.86 5.24
N PRO A 177 -9.87 -8.54 5.24
CA PRO A 177 -10.35 -7.65 4.19
C PRO A 177 -9.36 -7.43 3.03
N LEU A 178 -8.07 -7.72 3.23
CA LEU A 178 -6.99 -7.21 2.39
C LEU A 178 -6.38 -8.30 1.51
N LEU A 179 -6.48 -8.14 0.19
CA LEU A 179 -5.63 -8.84 -0.75
C LEU A 179 -4.44 -7.96 -1.13
N TYR A 180 -3.24 -8.36 -0.71
CA TYR A 180 -1.99 -7.66 -1.05
C TYR A 180 -1.09 -8.53 -1.93
N ILE A 181 -0.97 -8.13 -3.20
CA ILE A 181 -0.14 -8.81 -4.21
C ILE A 181 1.13 -8.00 -4.47
N TRP A 182 2.29 -8.65 -4.51
CA TRP A 182 3.55 -7.98 -4.85
C TRP A 182 4.38 -8.70 -5.91
N GLY A 183 5.39 -8.04 -6.47
CA GLY A 183 6.52 -8.68 -7.14
C GLY A 183 7.32 -7.69 -7.98
N HIS A 184 7.91 -8.14 -9.08
CA HIS A 184 8.73 -7.28 -9.92
C HIS A 184 8.22 -7.29 -11.35
N SER A 185 8.07 -6.12 -11.97
CA SER A 185 7.67 -6.06 -13.39
C SER A 185 8.72 -6.70 -14.29
N PHE A 186 9.97 -6.84 -13.82
CA PHE A 186 11.00 -7.52 -14.58
C PHE A 186 10.73 -9.01 -14.82
N GLU A 187 9.81 -9.58 -14.05
CA GLU A 187 9.43 -10.97 -14.15
C GLU A 187 8.42 -11.21 -15.28
N LEU A 188 7.78 -10.16 -15.80
CA LEU A 188 6.89 -10.19 -16.96
C LEU A 188 7.72 -10.08 -18.25
N LYS A 189 8.17 -11.24 -18.76
CA LYS A 189 9.17 -11.32 -19.84
C LYS A 189 8.57 -11.57 -21.20
N THR A 190 7.44 -12.27 -21.26
CA THR A 190 6.78 -12.71 -22.47
C THR A 190 5.37 -12.13 -22.56
N GLU A 191 4.79 -12.09 -23.76
CA GLU A 191 3.39 -11.66 -23.90
C GLU A 191 2.42 -12.55 -23.11
N THR A 192 2.72 -13.84 -22.95
CA THR A 192 1.94 -14.74 -22.10
C THR A 192 1.97 -14.33 -20.62
N ASP A 193 3.12 -13.83 -20.12
CA ASP A 193 3.20 -13.29 -18.75
C ASP A 193 2.30 -12.05 -18.59
N TRP A 194 2.29 -11.18 -19.60
CA TRP A 194 1.46 -9.98 -19.63
C TRP A 194 -0.03 -10.29 -19.76
N GLU A 195 -0.40 -11.25 -20.61
CA GLU A 195 -1.78 -11.74 -20.72
C GLU A 195 -2.27 -12.33 -19.40
N THR A 196 -1.42 -13.06 -18.70
CA THR A 196 -1.72 -13.63 -17.38
C THR A 196 -1.92 -12.52 -16.34
N MET A 197 -1.03 -11.53 -16.28
CA MET A 197 -1.16 -10.37 -15.40
C MET A 197 -2.43 -9.58 -15.69
N GLU A 198 -2.73 -9.31 -16.96
CA GLU A 198 -3.94 -8.59 -17.37
C GLU A 198 -5.21 -9.38 -17.01
N ALA A 199 -5.22 -10.70 -17.22
CA ALA A 199 -6.34 -11.55 -16.81
C ALA A 199 -6.57 -11.51 -15.29
N LEU A 200 -5.48 -11.54 -14.50
CA LEU A 200 -5.53 -11.41 -13.03
C LEU A 200 -6.15 -10.06 -12.63
N VAL A 201 -5.62 -8.95 -13.14
CA VAL A 201 -6.12 -7.59 -12.85
C VAL A 201 -7.59 -7.46 -13.24
N ARG A 202 -7.95 -7.91 -14.44
CA ARG A 202 -9.33 -7.89 -14.95
C ARG A 202 -10.31 -8.68 -14.07
N SER A 203 -9.86 -9.77 -13.45
CA SER A 203 -10.72 -10.58 -12.57
C SER A 203 -11.15 -9.83 -11.30
N LEU A 204 -10.33 -8.88 -10.84
CA LEU A 204 -10.61 -8.05 -9.68
C LEU A 204 -11.35 -6.78 -10.10
N ALA A 205 -10.78 -6.06 -11.07
CA ALA A 205 -11.11 -4.69 -11.44
C ALA A 205 -12.61 -4.41 -11.63
N GLY A 206 -13.01 -3.16 -11.31
CA GLY A 206 -14.39 -2.69 -11.50
C GLY A 206 -15.40 -3.24 -10.48
N ASN A 207 -15.00 -4.13 -9.58
CA ASN A 207 -15.90 -4.61 -8.53
C ASN A 207 -16.23 -3.50 -7.51
N PRO A 208 -17.51 -3.08 -7.34
CA PRO A 208 -17.87 -1.97 -6.47
C PRO A 208 -17.69 -2.27 -4.98
N LYS A 209 -17.58 -3.55 -4.59
CA LYS A 209 -17.38 -3.99 -3.20
C LYS A 209 -15.93 -3.84 -2.74
N ILE A 210 -15.00 -3.62 -3.67
CA ILE A 210 -13.55 -3.56 -3.42
C ILE A 210 -13.09 -2.11 -3.47
N TRP A 211 -12.31 -1.72 -2.46
CA TRP A 211 -11.53 -0.50 -2.48
C TRP A 211 -10.14 -0.79 -3.02
N TYR A 212 -9.80 -0.20 -4.17
CA TYR A 212 -8.46 -0.26 -4.74
C TYR A 212 -7.64 0.90 -4.22
N ALA A 213 -6.55 0.60 -3.54
CA ALA A 213 -5.76 1.58 -2.82
C ALA A 213 -4.27 1.30 -2.96
N THR A 214 -3.48 2.36 -2.90
CA THR A 214 -2.03 2.30 -2.65
C THR A 214 -1.75 1.88 -1.20
N ASN A 215 -0.50 1.56 -0.89
CA ASN A 215 -0.12 1.16 0.47
C ASN A 215 -0.27 2.33 1.44
N ALA A 216 0.14 3.54 1.03
CA ALA A 216 -0.04 4.76 1.81
C ALA A 216 -1.52 5.05 2.09
N GLU A 217 -2.39 4.94 1.09
CA GLU A 217 -3.83 5.16 1.30
C GLU A 217 -4.44 4.19 2.34
N ILE A 218 -4.01 2.93 2.33
CA ILE A 218 -4.45 1.95 3.33
C ILE A 218 -3.90 2.31 4.71
N TYR A 219 -2.61 2.60 4.82
CA TYR A 219 -1.98 3.00 6.07
C TYR A 219 -2.66 4.25 6.66
N ASP A 220 -2.86 5.28 5.85
CA ASP A 220 -3.47 6.55 6.27
C ASP A 220 -4.93 6.33 6.71
N TYR A 221 -5.69 5.51 5.99
CA TYR A 221 -7.07 5.21 6.34
C TYR A 221 -7.18 4.44 7.65
N VAL A 222 -6.42 3.37 7.82
CA VAL A 222 -6.42 2.57 9.06
C VAL A 222 -5.96 3.43 10.24
N SER A 223 -4.94 4.25 10.04
CA SER A 223 -4.46 5.20 11.04
C SER A 223 -5.53 6.23 11.43
N ALA A 224 -6.24 6.80 10.45
CA ALA A 224 -7.33 7.74 10.68
C ALA A 224 -8.52 7.10 11.41
N GLN A 225 -8.88 5.88 11.02
CA GLN A 225 -9.97 5.13 11.65
C GLN A 225 -9.66 4.80 13.11
N HIS A 226 -8.42 4.41 13.41
CA HIS A 226 -7.97 4.18 14.79
C HIS A 226 -7.80 5.46 15.62
N ALA A 227 -7.66 6.62 14.97
CA ALA A 227 -7.55 7.92 15.63
C ALA A 227 -8.90 8.52 16.05
N LEU A 228 -10.03 7.88 15.69
CA LEU A 228 -11.36 8.30 16.13
C LEU A 228 -11.44 8.39 17.65
N ARG A 229 -12.05 9.48 18.14
CA ARG A 229 -12.38 9.65 19.56
C ARG A 229 -13.87 9.38 19.73
N ILE A 230 -14.19 8.27 20.40
CA ILE A 230 -15.56 7.78 20.52
C ILE A 230 -15.98 7.84 21.99
N SER A 231 -17.20 8.32 22.26
CA SER A 231 -17.77 8.32 23.61
C SER A 231 -17.99 6.90 24.13
N CYS A 232 -17.96 6.69 25.45
CA CYS A 232 -18.06 5.36 26.06
C CYS A 232 -19.37 4.61 25.73
N ASP A 233 -20.43 5.34 25.39
CA ASP A 233 -21.73 4.84 24.99
C ASP A 233 -21.89 4.69 23.45
N GLU A 234 -20.82 4.95 22.69
CA GLU A 234 -20.76 4.85 21.22
C GLU A 234 -21.83 5.72 20.52
N THR A 235 -22.15 6.90 21.06
CA THR A 235 -23.12 7.85 20.49
C THR A 235 -22.46 9.08 19.88
N VAL A 236 -21.26 9.45 20.30
CA VAL A 236 -20.53 10.62 19.79
C VAL A 236 -19.19 10.18 19.20
N PHE A 237 -18.92 10.59 17.97
CA PHE A 237 -17.72 10.24 17.22
C PHE A 237 -17.04 11.54 16.78
N TYR A 238 -15.80 11.76 17.16
CA TYR A 238 -14.99 12.84 16.62
C TYR A 238 -13.85 12.28 15.77
N ASN A 239 -13.76 12.74 14.53
CA ASN A 239 -12.68 12.41 13.62
C ASN A 239 -11.65 13.55 13.57
N PRO A 240 -10.46 13.38 14.19
CA PRO A 240 -9.41 14.39 14.16
C PRO A 240 -8.59 14.40 12.86
N SER A 241 -8.84 13.46 11.93
CA SER A 241 -8.06 13.32 10.70
C SER A 241 -8.57 14.21 9.56
N ALA A 242 -7.79 14.29 8.48
CA ALA A 242 -8.11 15.06 7.28
C ALA A 242 -8.90 14.26 6.21
N ILE A 243 -9.31 13.02 6.51
CA ILE A 243 -10.08 12.17 5.59
C ILE A 243 -11.34 11.64 6.28
N PRO A 244 -12.44 11.44 5.53
CA PRO A 244 -13.60 10.75 6.08
C PRO A 244 -13.24 9.30 6.38
N VAL A 245 -13.82 8.76 7.45
CA VAL A 245 -13.68 7.35 7.83
C VAL A 245 -15.05 6.72 8.05
N TRP A 246 -15.13 5.41 7.91
CA TRP A 246 -16.37 4.67 8.06
C TRP A 246 -16.23 3.70 9.21
N VAL A 247 -17.32 3.51 9.95
CA VAL A 247 -17.42 2.50 10.99
C VAL A 247 -18.72 1.73 10.84
N GLU A 248 -18.75 0.49 11.33
CA GLU A 248 -19.99 -0.25 11.50
C GLU A 248 -20.43 -0.22 12.96
N LYS A 249 -21.71 0.05 13.20
CA LYS A 249 -22.35 -0.06 14.51
C LYS A 249 -23.38 -1.20 14.50
N ASP A 250 -23.30 -2.05 15.52
CA ASP A 250 -24.27 -3.12 15.82
C ASP A 250 -24.50 -4.09 14.64
N LYS A 251 -23.44 -4.37 13.86
CA LYS A 251 -23.45 -5.29 12.71
C LYS A 251 -24.46 -4.94 11.61
N ALA A 252 -24.89 -3.68 11.54
CA ALA A 252 -25.96 -3.30 10.62
C ALA A 252 -25.76 -1.91 10.04
N ARG A 253 -25.41 -0.92 10.88
CA ARG A 253 -25.37 0.48 10.47
C ARG A 253 -23.96 0.88 10.08
N ILE A 254 -23.76 1.18 8.80
CA ILE A 254 -22.57 1.87 8.32
C ILE A 254 -22.72 3.37 8.58
N ILE A 255 -21.72 3.97 9.20
CA ILE A 255 -21.71 5.38 9.58
C ILE A 255 -20.46 6.00 8.97
N GLU A 256 -20.65 7.05 8.17
CA GLU A 256 -19.57 7.94 7.74
C GLU A 256 -19.32 9.00 8.81
N ILE A 257 -18.05 9.21 9.14
CA ILE A 257 -17.59 10.24 10.08
C ILE A 257 -16.69 11.19 9.27
N PRO A 258 -17.19 12.36 8.85
CA PRO A 258 -16.46 13.29 7.99
C PRO A 258 -15.15 13.78 8.61
N ALA A 259 -14.22 14.22 7.77
CA ALA A 259 -12.92 14.74 8.19
C ALA A 259 -13.07 15.96 9.11
N GLY A 260 -12.38 15.96 10.26
CA GLY A 260 -12.40 17.08 11.20
C GLY A 260 -13.72 17.31 11.94
N GLU A 261 -14.72 16.43 11.78
CA GLU A 261 -16.08 16.65 12.28
C GLU A 261 -16.45 15.75 13.47
N THR A 262 -17.52 16.15 14.16
CA THR A 262 -18.19 15.36 15.19
C THR A 262 -19.56 14.88 14.71
N VAL A 263 -19.79 13.57 14.76
CA VAL A 263 -21.09 12.95 14.47
C VAL A 263 -21.74 12.49 15.77
N CYS A 264 -22.97 12.93 16.00
CA CYS A 264 -23.79 12.48 17.13
C CYS A 264 -24.92 11.58 16.61
N LEU A 265 -24.92 10.33 17.06
CA LEU A 265 -26.02 9.39 16.84
C LEU A 265 -27.13 9.71 17.84
N LYS A 266 -28.33 9.96 17.30
CA LYS A 266 -29.55 10.00 18.10
C LYS A 266 -29.95 8.60 18.55
#